data_AF-A0A2D5T0L6-F1
#
_entry.id   AF-A0A2D5T0L6-F1
#
_cell.length_a   1.000
_cell.length_b   1.000
_cell.length_c   1.000
_cell.angle_alpha   90.00
_cell.angle_beta   90.00
_cell.angle_gamma   90.00
#
_symmetry.space_group_name_H-M   'P 1'
#
loop_
_entity.id
_entity.type
_entity.pdbx_description
1 polymer ?
#
loop_
_entity_poly.entity_id
_entity_poly.type
_entity_poly.pdbx_seq_one_letter_code
_entity_poly.pdbx_strand_id
1 'polypeptide(L)'
;LHQTSLPITEIALASGFESIRRFNDCFKQQLKLTPTQMRKKTSKHNAKLILKLSYRPPFDWQKMQRFLSARLIPGLEGIGENFYGRSFIYQNVKGQFTAHHQAEKHQFLVEISLEDNRVLKPVVSNIRRVLDLDAELEQIEHDLTDALGTNTLISSGLRLPGIWDVFEAGMRAILGQQISVTAAKNLVIKLVETLGEKQANEQEAYCDNVLYFPTPEAIAQSDLAFFKMPESRKQTITRFAQFAQNQPVEAQNPDNWLALKGIGPWTANYAKMRGLSDPDIFLATDLGVIKALKAHADFDSEKAAPWRSYLTFQLWDKL
;
A
#
# COMPACT_ATOMS: atom_id res chain seq x y z
N LEU A 1 -23.04 8.67 -1.42
CA LEU A 1 -24.50 8.45 -1.30
C LEU A 1 -25.04 7.41 -2.28
N HIS A 2 -24.75 7.47 -3.59
CA HIS A 2 -25.24 6.45 -4.55
C HIS A 2 -24.53 5.09 -4.48
N GLN A 3 -23.35 5.05 -3.84
CA GLN A 3 -22.44 3.89 -3.91
C GLN A 3 -22.44 3.06 -2.61
N THR A 4 -23.15 3.49 -1.57
CA THR A 4 -23.13 2.87 -0.24
C THR A 4 -24.55 2.72 0.33
N SER A 5 -24.81 1.65 1.07
CA SER A 5 -26.05 1.42 1.82
C SER A 5 -26.00 1.91 3.28
N LEU A 6 -24.88 2.49 3.73
CA LEU A 6 -24.74 3.05 5.10
C LEU A 6 -25.84 4.06 5.41
N PRO A 7 -26.30 4.16 6.67
CA PRO A 7 -27.14 5.26 7.13
C PRO A 7 -26.53 6.62 6.75
N ILE A 8 -27.38 7.59 6.36
CA ILE A 8 -26.93 8.94 5.99
C ILE A 8 -26.13 9.58 7.13
N THR A 9 -26.46 9.23 8.37
CA THR A 9 -25.77 9.66 9.58
C THR A 9 -24.32 9.19 9.62
N GLU A 10 -24.05 7.94 9.27
CA GLU A 10 -22.69 7.40 9.19
C GLU A 10 -21.92 7.98 8.00
N ILE A 11 -22.59 8.23 6.88
CA ILE A 11 -21.97 8.90 5.72
C ILE A 11 -21.55 10.33 6.09
N ALA A 12 -22.40 11.06 6.82
CA ALA A 12 -22.09 12.41 7.30
C ALA A 12 -20.85 12.40 8.20
N LEU A 13 -20.81 11.49 9.18
CA LEU A 13 -19.69 11.30 10.09
C LEU A 13 -18.41 10.91 9.33
N ALA A 14 -18.48 9.93 8.43
CA ALA A 14 -17.36 9.49 7.59
C ALA A 14 -16.84 10.58 6.65
N SER A 15 -17.70 11.55 6.30
CA SER A 15 -17.34 12.72 5.50
C SER A 15 -16.77 13.88 6.34
N GLY A 16 -16.65 13.71 7.66
CA GLY A 16 -16.08 14.69 8.59
C GLY A 16 -17.08 15.68 9.18
N PHE A 17 -18.40 15.44 9.07
CA PHE A 17 -19.41 16.30 9.68
C PHE A 17 -19.77 15.82 11.09
N GLU A 18 -19.64 16.70 12.08
CA GLU A 18 -20.04 16.45 13.48
C GLU A 18 -21.56 16.45 13.68
N SER A 19 -22.31 16.93 12.70
CA SER A 19 -23.77 17.03 12.77
C SER A 19 -24.41 16.72 11.42
N ILE A 20 -25.43 15.88 11.46
CA ILE A 20 -26.28 15.54 10.31
C ILE A 20 -26.96 16.80 9.75
N ARG A 21 -27.27 17.78 10.60
CA ARG A 21 -27.90 19.04 10.17
C ARG A 21 -26.97 19.81 9.25
N ARG A 22 -25.70 19.99 9.65
CA ARG A 22 -24.66 20.64 8.84
C ARG A 22 -24.40 19.90 7.53
N PHE A 23 -24.39 18.57 7.56
CA PHE A 23 -24.26 17.75 6.35
C PHE A 23 -25.43 17.98 5.37
N ASN A 24 -26.67 17.95 5.86
CA ASN A 24 -27.86 18.23 5.06
C ASN A 24 -27.86 19.66 4.51
N ASP A 25 -27.45 20.64 5.30
CA ASP A 25 -27.37 22.04 4.90
C ASP A 25 -26.32 22.23 3.78
N CYS A 26 -25.14 21.61 3.93
CA CYS A 26 -24.08 21.63 2.90
C CYS A 26 -24.56 21.01 1.58
N PHE A 27 -25.24 19.86 1.64
CA PHE A 27 -25.82 19.21 0.46
C PHE A 27 -26.89 20.07 -0.21
N LYS A 28 -27.76 20.70 0.58
CA LYS A 28 -28.81 21.58 0.06
C LYS A 28 -28.23 22.85 -0.56
N GLN A 29 -27.15 23.40 0.01
CA GLN A 29 -26.46 24.58 -0.52
C GLN A 29 -25.70 24.27 -1.80
N GLN A 30 -24.93 23.18 -1.86
CA GLN A 30 -24.07 22.89 -3.01
C GLN A 30 -24.76 22.11 -4.14
N LEU A 31 -25.65 21.18 -3.81
CA LEU A 31 -26.25 20.26 -4.78
C LEU A 31 -27.76 20.49 -4.97
N LYS A 32 -28.36 21.43 -4.23
CA LYS A 32 -29.81 21.72 -4.23
C LYS A 32 -30.71 20.50 -4.00
N LEU A 33 -30.14 19.42 -3.46
CA LEU A 33 -30.79 18.15 -3.19
C LEU A 33 -30.48 17.73 -1.74
N THR A 34 -31.42 17.03 -1.10
CA THR A 34 -31.16 16.42 0.21
C THR A 34 -30.40 15.08 0.04
N PRO A 35 -29.56 14.68 1.00
CA PRO A 35 -28.89 13.38 0.95
C PRO A 35 -29.84 12.19 0.78
N THR A 36 -31.05 12.28 1.33
CA THR A 36 -32.10 11.26 1.21
C THR A 36 -32.66 11.19 -0.21
N GLN A 37 -32.83 12.32 -0.90
CA GLN A 37 -33.28 12.34 -2.30
C GLN A 37 -32.22 11.76 -3.25
N MET A 38 -30.94 11.90 -2.91
CA MET A 38 -29.84 11.26 -3.64
C MET A 38 -29.76 9.74 -3.38
N ARG A 39 -30.42 9.20 -2.35
CA ARG A 39 -30.31 7.79 -1.98
C ARG A 39 -31.45 6.97 -2.60
N LYS A 40 -31.12 6.01 -3.48
CA LYS A 40 -32.06 4.94 -3.91
C LYS A 40 -32.14 3.87 -2.81
N LYS A 41 -33.33 3.28 -2.60
CA LYS A 41 -33.60 2.26 -1.57
C LYS A 41 -32.61 1.09 -1.67
N THR A 42 -31.79 0.88 -0.65
CA THR A 42 -30.95 -0.31 -0.46
C THR A 42 -31.12 -0.82 0.97
N SER A 43 -31.24 -2.15 1.10
CA SER A 43 -31.61 -2.90 2.31
C SER A 43 -30.52 -2.91 3.39
N LYS A 44 -30.95 -3.10 4.65
CA LYS A 44 -30.12 -3.17 5.85
C LYS A 44 -29.55 -4.59 6.02
N HIS A 45 -28.23 -4.74 5.85
CA HIS A 45 -27.35 -5.75 6.47
C HIS A 45 -25.92 -5.20 6.39
N ASN A 46 -25.04 -5.54 7.35
CA ASN A 46 -23.62 -5.11 7.47
C ASN A 46 -22.99 -4.69 6.13
N ALA A 47 -23.11 -3.41 5.82
CA ALA A 47 -23.05 -2.94 4.45
C ALA A 47 -21.61 -2.71 4.02
N LYS A 48 -21.03 -3.68 3.29
CA LYS A 48 -19.80 -3.48 2.52
C LYS A 48 -19.91 -2.15 1.75
N LEU A 49 -18.95 -1.27 1.97
CA LEU A 49 -18.85 0.01 1.29
C LEU A 49 -18.26 -0.20 -0.09
N ILE A 50 -19.02 0.09 -1.15
CA ILE A 50 -18.50 -0.01 -2.51
C ILE A 50 -18.21 1.39 -3.03
N LEU A 51 -16.98 1.67 -3.42
CA LEU A 51 -16.56 2.96 -3.95
C LEU A 51 -15.96 2.78 -5.35
N LYS A 52 -16.13 3.78 -6.20
CA LYS A 52 -15.42 3.83 -7.50
C LYS A 52 -14.22 4.74 -7.35
N LEU A 53 -13.02 4.18 -7.53
CA LEU A 53 -11.77 4.94 -7.50
C LEU A 53 -11.18 4.99 -8.91
N SER A 54 -11.35 6.13 -9.59
CA SER A 54 -10.80 6.36 -10.92
C SER A 54 -9.30 6.61 -10.87
N TYR A 55 -8.62 6.28 -11.97
CA TYR A 55 -7.23 6.63 -12.27
C TYR A 55 -7.15 7.26 -13.66
N ARG A 56 -6.07 7.99 -13.94
CA ARG A 56 -5.77 8.48 -15.30
C ARG A 56 -5.05 7.38 -16.08
N PRO A 57 -5.55 6.92 -17.24
CA PRO A 57 -4.81 5.96 -18.05
C PRO A 57 -3.46 6.56 -18.52
N PRO A 58 -2.45 5.73 -18.88
CA PRO A 58 -2.48 4.26 -18.88
C PRO A 58 -2.36 3.64 -17.47
N PHE A 59 -2.77 2.37 -17.31
CA PHE A 59 -2.54 1.59 -16.09
C PHE A 59 -2.26 0.13 -16.50
N ASP A 60 -1.01 -0.31 -16.34
CA ASP A 60 -0.61 -1.69 -16.62
C ASP A 60 -0.92 -2.57 -15.41
N TRP A 61 -2.15 -3.09 -15.38
CA TRP A 61 -2.61 -3.97 -14.31
C TRP A 61 -1.83 -5.27 -14.26
N GLN A 62 -1.39 -5.82 -15.39
CA GLN A 62 -0.64 -7.07 -15.41
C GLN A 62 0.72 -6.90 -14.74
N LYS A 63 1.41 -5.78 -14.94
CA LYS A 63 2.66 -5.45 -14.23
C LYS A 63 2.45 -5.25 -12.74
N MET A 64 1.43 -4.47 -12.37
CA MET A 64 1.03 -4.28 -10.96
C MET A 64 0.76 -5.64 -10.30
N GLN A 65 -0.03 -6.49 -10.96
CA GLN A 65 -0.42 -7.81 -10.47
C GLN A 65 0.79 -8.73 -10.31
N ARG A 66 1.67 -8.83 -11.31
CA ARG A 66 2.91 -9.64 -11.24
C ARG A 66 3.80 -9.18 -10.08
N PHE A 67 3.96 -7.87 -9.92
CA PHE A 67 4.80 -7.30 -8.88
C PHE A 67 4.27 -7.58 -7.46
N LEU A 68 2.95 -7.42 -7.25
CA LEU A 68 2.28 -7.71 -5.98
C LEU A 68 2.25 -9.21 -5.68
N SER A 69 1.97 -10.06 -6.68
CA SER A 69 1.92 -11.53 -6.53
C SER A 69 3.25 -12.11 -6.03
N ALA A 70 4.37 -11.58 -6.54
CA ALA A 70 5.72 -11.96 -6.12
C ALA A 70 6.01 -11.66 -4.63
N ARG A 71 5.19 -10.80 -3.97
CA ARG A 71 5.36 -10.33 -2.59
C ARG A 71 4.13 -10.57 -1.70
N LEU A 72 3.12 -11.26 -2.22
CA LEU A 72 1.83 -11.52 -1.58
C LEU A 72 2.01 -12.27 -0.26
N ILE A 73 1.30 -11.85 0.79
CA ILE A 73 1.19 -12.58 2.06
C ILE A 73 -0.19 -13.25 2.15
N PRO A 74 -0.29 -14.59 2.05
CA PRO A 74 -1.58 -15.29 2.16
C PRO A 74 -2.29 -14.99 3.49
N GLY A 75 -3.61 -14.84 3.44
CA GLY A 75 -4.45 -14.50 4.60
C GLY A 75 -4.45 -13.01 4.98
N LEU A 76 -3.40 -12.27 4.63
CA LEU A 76 -3.32 -10.81 4.78
C LEU A 76 -3.67 -10.08 3.48
N GLU A 77 -3.24 -10.63 2.35
CA GLU A 77 -3.45 -10.10 1.01
C GLU A 77 -4.08 -11.17 0.11
N GLY A 78 -4.95 -10.73 -0.79
CA GLY A 78 -5.55 -11.54 -1.86
C GLY A 78 -5.28 -10.88 -3.20
N ILE A 79 -4.91 -11.67 -4.20
CA ILE A 79 -4.75 -11.19 -5.57
C ILE A 79 -5.29 -12.23 -6.54
N GLY A 80 -6.07 -11.77 -7.51
CA GLY A 80 -6.59 -12.60 -8.60
C GLY A 80 -6.36 -11.92 -9.93
N GLU A 81 -6.99 -12.44 -10.98
CA GLU A 81 -6.84 -11.94 -12.35
C GLU A 81 -7.10 -10.43 -12.46
N ASN A 82 -8.18 -9.95 -11.82
CA ASN A 82 -8.64 -8.55 -11.93
C ASN A 82 -8.87 -7.89 -10.58
N PHE A 83 -8.27 -8.38 -9.49
CA PHE A 83 -8.41 -7.74 -8.18
C PHE A 83 -7.17 -7.85 -7.32
N TYR A 84 -7.02 -6.87 -6.43
CA TYR A 84 -6.13 -6.93 -5.27
C TYR A 84 -6.91 -6.50 -4.03
N GLY A 85 -6.72 -7.19 -2.93
CA GLY A 85 -7.30 -6.84 -1.65
C GLY A 85 -6.37 -7.18 -0.50
N ARG A 86 -6.62 -6.55 0.65
CA ARG A 86 -5.90 -6.87 1.88
C ARG A 86 -6.67 -6.46 3.11
N SER A 87 -6.31 -7.06 4.22
CA SER A 87 -6.61 -6.56 5.56
C SER A 87 -5.63 -5.46 5.96
N PHE A 88 -6.07 -4.65 6.92
CA PHE A 88 -5.27 -3.58 7.48
C PHE A 88 -5.74 -3.17 8.86
N ILE A 89 -4.85 -2.46 9.57
CA ILE A 89 -5.16 -1.71 10.78
C ILE A 89 -4.82 -0.25 10.52
N TYR A 90 -5.73 0.66 10.85
CA TYR A 90 -5.51 2.10 10.76
C TYR A 90 -6.05 2.77 12.03
N GLN A 91 -5.18 3.44 12.81
CA GLN A 91 -5.57 4.06 14.09
C GLN A 91 -6.36 3.10 15.01
N ASN A 92 -5.89 1.86 15.13
CA ASN A 92 -6.53 0.76 15.88
C ASN A 92 -7.88 0.27 15.33
N VAL A 93 -8.33 0.77 14.17
CA VAL A 93 -9.51 0.26 13.47
C VAL A 93 -9.07 -0.82 12.49
N LYS A 94 -9.66 -2.00 12.59
CA LYS A 94 -9.43 -3.05 11.59
C LYS A 94 -10.34 -2.87 10.40
N GLY A 95 -9.81 -3.23 9.24
CA GLY A 95 -10.57 -3.22 8.02
C GLY A 95 -9.98 -4.14 6.97
N GLN A 96 -10.75 -4.27 5.89
CA GLN A 96 -10.36 -4.99 4.70
C GLN A 96 -10.84 -4.20 3.49
N PHE A 97 -10.10 -4.28 2.39
CA PHE A 97 -10.61 -3.84 1.11
C PHE A 97 -10.30 -4.86 0.01
N THR A 98 -11.13 -4.85 -1.04
CA THR A 98 -10.89 -5.55 -2.29
C THR A 98 -11.16 -4.58 -3.44
N ALA A 99 -10.14 -4.30 -4.24
CA ALA A 99 -10.20 -3.42 -5.40
C ALA A 99 -10.25 -4.26 -6.67
N HIS A 100 -11.39 -4.24 -7.37
CA HIS A 100 -11.60 -4.90 -8.67
C HIS A 100 -11.30 -3.93 -9.81
N HIS A 101 -10.32 -4.24 -10.65
CA HIS A 101 -9.94 -3.42 -11.79
C HIS A 101 -11.01 -3.47 -12.89
N GLN A 102 -11.39 -2.29 -13.39
CA GLN A 102 -12.30 -2.12 -14.52
C GLN A 102 -11.60 -1.28 -15.60
N ALA A 103 -10.75 -1.93 -16.41
CA ALA A 103 -9.91 -1.28 -17.43
C ALA A 103 -10.70 -0.35 -18.36
N GLU A 104 -11.84 -0.83 -18.89
CA GLU A 104 -12.74 -0.09 -19.80
C GLU A 104 -13.33 1.21 -19.22
N LYS A 105 -13.27 1.37 -17.88
CA LYS A 105 -13.81 2.53 -17.17
C LYS A 105 -12.73 3.34 -16.44
N HIS A 106 -11.46 2.97 -16.63
CA HIS A 106 -10.31 3.60 -15.98
C HIS A 106 -10.48 3.76 -14.46
N GLN A 107 -10.96 2.70 -13.79
CA GLN A 107 -11.26 2.75 -12.36
C GLN A 107 -11.11 1.38 -11.68
N PHE A 108 -11.11 1.41 -10.35
CA PHE A 108 -11.34 0.26 -9.49
C PHE A 108 -12.70 0.36 -8.82
N LEU A 109 -13.44 -0.74 -8.78
CA LEU A 109 -14.56 -0.92 -7.87
C LEU A 109 -14.00 -1.48 -6.56
N VAL A 110 -14.01 -0.66 -5.51
CA VAL A 110 -13.38 -0.99 -4.22
C VAL A 110 -14.44 -1.29 -3.19
N GLU A 111 -14.50 -2.54 -2.76
CA GLU A 111 -15.24 -2.97 -1.59
C GLU A 111 -14.41 -2.71 -0.34
N ILE A 112 -14.99 -2.10 0.69
CA ILE A 112 -14.34 -1.77 1.95
C ILE A 112 -15.22 -2.24 3.11
N SER A 113 -14.60 -2.94 4.05
CA SER A 113 -15.17 -3.35 5.32
C SER A 113 -14.34 -2.69 6.43
N LEU A 114 -15.00 -2.01 7.37
CA LEU A 114 -14.37 -1.27 8.47
C LEU A 114 -15.17 -1.53 9.75
N GLU A 115 -14.48 -1.69 10.87
CA GLU A 115 -15.11 -1.69 12.19
C GLU A 115 -15.66 -0.30 12.55
N ASP A 116 -15.04 0.76 12.03
CA ASP A 116 -15.43 2.14 12.27
C ASP A 116 -15.31 3.01 11.01
N ASN A 117 -16.43 3.58 10.57
CA ASN A 117 -16.51 4.40 9.37
C ASN A 117 -15.89 5.81 9.52
N ARG A 118 -15.53 6.25 10.73
CA ARG A 118 -14.87 7.55 10.96
C ARG A 118 -13.52 7.66 10.26
N VAL A 119 -12.83 6.54 10.06
CA VAL A 119 -11.53 6.48 9.36
C VAL A 119 -11.66 6.23 7.85
N LEU A 120 -12.88 6.22 7.29
CA LEU A 120 -13.10 5.88 5.88
C LEU A 120 -12.32 6.79 4.93
N LYS A 121 -12.37 8.11 5.14
CA LYS A 121 -11.69 9.08 4.26
C LYS A 121 -10.16 8.83 4.17
N PRO A 122 -9.40 8.79 5.28
CA PRO A 122 -7.97 8.49 5.21
C PRO A 122 -7.68 7.08 4.69
N VAL A 123 -8.53 6.09 5.00
CA VAL A 123 -8.43 4.72 4.43
C VAL A 123 -8.54 4.74 2.91
N VAL A 124 -9.53 5.46 2.35
CA VAL A 124 -9.69 5.60 0.90
C VAL A 124 -8.48 6.29 0.28
N SER A 125 -7.99 7.37 0.87
CA SER A 125 -6.75 8.02 0.43
C SER A 125 -5.56 7.06 0.43
N ASN A 126 -5.45 6.20 1.45
CA ASN A 126 -4.38 5.21 1.53
C ASN A 126 -4.52 4.10 0.47
N ILE A 127 -5.74 3.66 0.16
CA ILE A 127 -6.00 2.70 -0.93
C ILE A 127 -5.59 3.33 -2.28
N ARG A 128 -5.94 4.59 -2.53
CA ARG A 128 -5.51 5.32 -3.74
C ARG A 128 -3.99 5.38 -3.83
N ARG A 129 -3.30 5.63 -2.72
CA ARG A 129 -1.84 5.66 -2.62
C ARG A 129 -1.20 4.28 -2.87
N VAL A 130 -1.73 3.22 -2.26
CA VAL A 130 -1.21 1.85 -2.43
C VAL A 130 -1.31 1.38 -3.88
N LEU A 131 -2.40 1.76 -4.57
CA LEU A 131 -2.61 1.45 -5.99
C LEU A 131 -2.05 2.52 -6.94
N ASP A 132 -1.48 3.61 -6.41
CA ASP A 132 -0.93 4.74 -7.16
C ASP A 132 -1.90 5.37 -8.17
N LEU A 133 -3.17 5.53 -7.78
CA LEU A 133 -4.25 5.93 -8.70
C LEU A 133 -4.18 7.39 -9.14
N ASP A 134 -3.47 8.23 -8.39
CA ASP A 134 -3.41 9.68 -8.60
C ASP A 134 -2.25 10.11 -9.52
N ALA A 135 -1.30 9.21 -9.82
CA ALA A 135 -0.16 9.48 -10.69
C ALA A 135 -0.58 9.85 -12.12
N GLU A 136 0.10 10.87 -12.67
CA GLU A 136 -0.08 11.39 -14.03
C GLU A 136 0.97 10.77 -14.96
N LEU A 137 0.73 9.50 -15.33
CA LEU A 137 1.75 8.70 -16.02
C LEU A 137 2.20 9.26 -17.36
N GLU A 138 1.35 9.95 -18.12
CA GLU A 138 1.79 10.60 -19.37
C GLU A 138 2.92 11.60 -19.12
N GLN A 139 2.81 12.43 -18.08
CA GLN A 139 3.86 13.38 -17.71
C GLN A 139 5.09 12.66 -17.15
N ILE A 140 4.89 11.70 -16.25
CA ILE A 140 5.98 10.95 -15.61
C ILE A 140 6.80 10.20 -16.68
N GLU A 141 6.14 9.51 -17.61
CA GLU A 141 6.80 8.79 -18.69
C GLU A 141 7.50 9.75 -19.66
N HIS A 142 6.90 10.91 -19.95
CA HIS A 142 7.58 11.94 -20.74
C HIS A 142 8.89 12.40 -20.08
N ASP A 143 8.84 12.77 -18.80
CA ASP A 143 10.02 13.24 -18.05
C ASP A 143 11.10 12.15 -17.92
N LEU A 144 10.69 10.89 -17.79
CA LEU A 144 11.63 9.77 -17.74
C LEU A 144 12.31 9.48 -19.08
N THR A 145 11.76 9.96 -20.21
CA THR A 145 12.35 9.71 -21.53
C THR A 145 13.77 10.25 -21.61
N ASP A 146 14.06 11.41 -21.00
CA ASP A 146 15.41 12.00 -20.98
C ASP A 146 16.39 11.25 -20.07
N ALA A 147 15.86 10.51 -19.09
CA ALA A 147 16.62 9.63 -18.21
C ALA A 147 16.90 8.25 -18.82
N LEU A 148 16.24 7.91 -19.93
CA LEU A 148 16.35 6.64 -20.63
C LEU A 148 17.07 6.87 -21.96
N GLY A 149 18.24 6.28 -22.13
CA GLY A 149 18.98 6.44 -23.39
C GLY A 149 18.24 5.82 -24.57
N THR A 150 18.76 6.11 -25.77
CA THR A 150 18.02 6.02 -27.04
C THR A 150 17.48 4.65 -27.41
N ASN A 151 17.96 3.58 -26.77
CA ASN A 151 17.58 2.19 -27.07
C ASN A 151 16.64 1.56 -26.02
N THR A 152 16.28 2.29 -24.96
CA THR A 152 15.45 1.74 -23.88
C THR A 152 14.02 2.24 -23.97
N LEU A 153 13.08 1.32 -24.20
CA LEU A 153 11.65 1.65 -24.21
C LEU A 153 11.07 1.70 -22.79
N ILE A 154 10.28 2.75 -22.53
CA ILE A 154 9.45 2.87 -21.33
C ILE A 154 8.40 1.77 -21.32
N SER A 155 8.28 1.12 -20.16
CA SER A 155 7.14 0.28 -19.83
C SER A 155 5.96 1.18 -19.45
N SER A 156 5.10 1.49 -20.43
CA SER A 156 3.97 2.40 -20.22
C SER A 156 2.91 1.82 -19.27
N GLY A 157 2.25 2.67 -18.49
CA GLY A 157 1.24 2.29 -17.52
C GLY A 157 1.81 1.75 -16.20
N LEU A 158 3.13 1.75 -16.03
CA LEU A 158 3.79 1.23 -14.83
C LEU A 158 3.57 2.15 -13.62
N ARG A 159 3.02 1.58 -12.55
CA ARG A 159 2.66 2.28 -11.31
C ARG A 159 3.66 2.00 -10.19
N LEU A 160 3.59 2.79 -9.11
CA LEU A 160 4.33 2.57 -7.86
C LEU A 160 3.46 1.76 -6.87
N PRO A 161 3.62 0.43 -6.73
CA PRO A 161 2.78 -0.38 -5.85
C PRO A 161 3.18 -0.13 -4.40
N GLY A 162 2.35 0.60 -3.65
CA GLY A 162 2.62 0.94 -2.26
C GLY A 162 2.50 -0.27 -1.32
N ILE A 163 2.98 -0.08 -0.10
CA ILE A 163 2.75 -0.92 1.08
C ILE A 163 1.83 -0.13 2.01
N TRP A 164 0.94 -0.83 2.71
CA TRP A 164 -0.14 -0.19 3.48
C TRP A 164 0.33 0.87 4.47
N ASP A 165 1.42 0.59 5.18
CA ASP A 165 2.07 1.53 6.07
C ASP A 165 3.61 1.41 6.04
N VAL A 166 4.27 2.41 6.59
CA VAL A 166 5.72 2.56 6.57
C VAL A 166 6.42 1.56 7.48
N PHE A 167 5.82 1.15 8.60
CA PHE A 167 6.39 0.15 9.50
C PHE A 167 6.43 -1.23 8.84
N GLU A 168 5.33 -1.64 8.20
CA GLU A 168 5.27 -2.84 7.38
C GLU A 168 6.33 -2.79 6.26
N ALA A 169 6.49 -1.64 5.59
CA ALA A 169 7.51 -1.47 4.55
C ALA A 169 8.93 -1.66 5.10
N GLY A 170 9.23 -1.09 6.27
CA GLY A 170 10.50 -1.28 6.97
C GLY A 170 10.75 -2.73 7.36
N MET A 171 9.75 -3.43 7.91
CA MET A 171 9.87 -4.85 8.26
C MET A 171 10.10 -5.73 7.03
N ARG A 172 9.35 -5.53 5.95
CA ARG A 172 9.56 -6.22 4.67
C ARG A 172 10.98 -5.96 4.13
N ALA A 173 11.48 -4.73 4.24
CA ALA A 173 12.83 -4.36 3.81
C ALA A 173 13.94 -5.02 4.65
N ILE A 174 13.84 -5.00 5.98
CA ILE A 174 14.80 -5.63 6.90
C ILE A 174 14.85 -7.14 6.66
N LEU A 175 13.69 -7.80 6.55
CA LEU A 175 13.60 -9.23 6.29
C LEU A 175 14.18 -9.58 4.91
N GLY A 176 14.03 -8.69 3.93
CA GLY A 176 14.56 -8.86 2.57
C GLY A 176 16.02 -8.48 2.35
N GLN A 177 16.74 -8.04 3.38
CA GLN A 177 18.16 -7.67 3.24
C GLN A 177 19.00 -8.86 2.73
N GLN A 178 19.76 -8.63 1.65
CA GLN A 178 20.76 -9.55 1.09
C GLN A 178 20.22 -10.91 0.65
N ILE A 179 18.92 -11.04 0.37
CA ILE A 179 18.29 -12.29 -0.08
C ILE A 179 17.37 -12.05 -1.29
N SER A 180 16.89 -13.12 -1.91
CA SER A 180 15.94 -13.03 -3.02
C SER A 180 14.56 -12.55 -2.56
N VAL A 181 13.75 -12.01 -3.49
CA VAL A 181 12.37 -11.60 -3.23
C VAL A 181 11.51 -12.76 -2.70
N THR A 182 11.68 -13.97 -3.26
CA THR A 182 10.96 -15.16 -2.80
C THR A 182 11.34 -15.54 -1.36
N ALA A 183 12.64 -15.49 -1.02
CA ALA A 183 13.08 -15.77 0.34
C ALA A 183 12.56 -14.71 1.34
N ALA A 184 12.59 -13.43 0.94
CA ALA A 184 12.03 -12.33 1.73
C ALA A 184 10.53 -12.51 1.97
N LYS A 185 9.76 -12.82 0.91
CA LYS A 185 8.32 -13.14 0.99
C LYS A 185 8.07 -14.23 2.01
N ASN A 186 8.81 -15.34 1.97
CA ASN A 186 8.62 -16.45 2.91
C ASN A 186 8.89 -16.05 4.37
N LEU A 187 9.88 -15.19 4.62
CA LEU A 187 10.14 -14.68 5.96
C LEU A 187 9.01 -13.77 6.46
N VAL A 188 8.47 -12.91 5.59
CA VAL A 188 7.36 -12.03 5.94
C VAL A 188 6.08 -12.84 6.19
N ILE A 189 5.78 -13.84 5.36
CA ILE A 189 4.69 -14.80 5.60
C ILE A 189 4.85 -15.44 6.97
N LYS A 190 6.04 -15.95 7.28
CA LYS A 190 6.29 -16.58 8.58
C LYS A 190 6.09 -15.62 9.75
N LEU A 191 6.49 -14.35 9.61
CA LEU A 191 6.25 -13.30 10.61
C LEU A 191 4.74 -13.12 10.86
N VAL A 192 3.96 -12.94 9.80
CA VAL A 192 2.51 -12.67 9.87
C VAL A 192 1.75 -13.90 10.39
N GLU A 193 2.08 -15.11 9.94
CA GLU A 193 1.42 -16.33 10.41
C GLU A 193 1.63 -16.59 11.92
N THR A 194 2.79 -16.16 12.44
CA THR A 194 3.23 -16.45 13.81
C THR A 194 2.82 -15.35 14.78
N LEU A 195 2.96 -14.07 14.38
CA LEU A 195 2.76 -12.91 15.25
C LEU A 195 1.60 -12.01 14.82
N GLY A 196 0.99 -12.27 13.65
CA GLY A 196 -0.14 -11.51 13.15
C GLY A 196 -1.42 -11.93 13.86
N GLU A 197 -2.28 -10.96 14.14
CA GLU A 197 -3.58 -11.24 14.72
C GLU A 197 -4.47 -11.98 13.70
N LYS A 198 -5.23 -12.97 14.15
CA LYS A 198 -6.13 -13.78 13.33
C LYS A 198 -7.58 -13.48 13.69
N GLN A 199 -8.40 -13.24 12.67
CA GLN A 199 -9.84 -13.07 12.83
C GLN A 199 -10.57 -14.03 11.90
N ALA A 200 -11.59 -14.70 12.42
CA ALA A 200 -12.45 -15.56 11.62
C ALA A 200 -13.09 -14.75 10.50
N ASN A 201 -13.05 -15.28 9.28
CA ASN A 201 -13.63 -14.58 8.14
C ASN A 201 -15.14 -14.80 8.10
N GLU A 202 -15.90 -13.88 8.70
CA GLU A 202 -17.37 -13.92 8.63
C GLU A 202 -17.91 -13.53 7.24
N GLN A 203 -17.04 -13.05 6.33
CA GLN A 203 -17.40 -12.42 5.07
C GLN A 203 -16.71 -13.09 3.88
N GLU A 204 -16.97 -14.38 3.62
CA GLU A 204 -16.60 -15.15 2.39
C GLU A 204 -15.55 -14.47 1.49
N ALA A 205 -14.33 -14.27 2.01
CA ALA A 205 -13.24 -13.66 1.25
C ALA A 205 -12.32 -14.77 0.75
N TYR A 206 -11.28 -14.37 0.02
CA TYR A 206 -10.24 -15.22 -0.58
C TYR A 206 -9.47 -16.15 0.39
N CYS A 207 -9.84 -16.23 1.67
CA CYS A 207 -9.24 -17.10 2.68
C CYS A 207 -10.20 -17.37 3.86
N ASP A 208 -10.00 -18.50 4.55
CA ASP A 208 -10.82 -18.91 5.71
C ASP A 208 -10.59 -18.03 6.95
N ASN A 209 -9.40 -17.45 7.08
CA ASN A 209 -9.00 -16.58 8.20
C ASN A 209 -8.32 -15.32 7.69
N VAL A 210 -8.71 -14.18 8.24
CA VAL A 210 -8.11 -12.88 7.96
C VAL A 210 -6.95 -12.68 8.92
N LEU A 211 -5.75 -12.44 8.39
CA LEU A 211 -4.56 -12.12 9.16
C LEU A 211 -4.30 -10.61 9.10
N TYR A 212 -3.87 -10.00 10.19
CA TYR A 212 -3.37 -8.62 10.20
C TYR A 212 -1.85 -8.61 10.34
N PHE A 213 -1.21 -7.57 9.81
CA PHE A 213 0.24 -7.41 9.98
C PHE A 213 0.55 -7.26 11.48
N PRO A 214 1.58 -7.93 12.02
CA PRO A 214 1.92 -7.84 13.44
C PRO A 214 2.20 -6.42 13.89
N THR A 215 1.72 -6.06 15.08
CA THR A 215 2.00 -4.76 15.69
C THR A 215 3.48 -4.65 16.10
N PRO A 216 4.02 -3.43 16.23
CA PRO A 216 5.35 -3.23 16.79
C PRO A 216 5.53 -3.92 18.15
N GLU A 217 4.52 -3.87 19.01
CA GLU A 217 4.53 -4.53 20.32
C GLU A 217 4.65 -6.07 20.20
N ALA A 218 3.83 -6.70 19.35
CA ALA A 218 3.85 -8.15 19.18
C ALA A 218 5.22 -8.65 18.67
N ILE A 219 5.87 -7.89 17.80
CA ILE A 219 7.22 -8.20 17.32
C ILE A 219 8.27 -7.96 18.41
N ALA A 220 8.17 -6.84 19.15
CA ALA A 220 9.13 -6.48 20.19
C ALA A 220 9.14 -7.47 21.38
N GLN A 221 8.01 -8.11 21.67
CA GLN A 221 7.86 -9.11 22.73
C GLN A 221 8.28 -10.54 22.31
N SER A 222 8.49 -10.78 21.02
CA SER A 222 8.88 -12.10 20.51
C SER A 222 10.39 -12.33 20.58
N ASP A 223 10.80 -13.54 20.92
CA ASP A 223 12.21 -13.99 20.84
C ASP A 223 12.69 -14.26 19.39
N LEU A 224 11.76 -14.20 18.42
CA LEU A 224 12.01 -14.49 17.00
C LEU A 224 12.69 -15.86 16.78
N ALA A 225 12.50 -16.83 17.68
CA ALA A 225 13.13 -18.15 17.61
C ALA A 225 12.67 -18.96 16.38
N PHE A 226 11.45 -18.69 15.89
CA PHE A 226 10.91 -19.31 14.68
C PHE A 226 11.65 -18.91 13.38
N PHE A 227 12.48 -17.87 13.42
CA PHE A 227 13.32 -17.51 12.29
C PHE A 227 14.66 -18.26 12.29
N LYS A 228 14.96 -18.86 11.14
CA LYS A 228 16.28 -19.43 10.81
C LYS A 228 17.12 -18.39 10.08
N MET A 229 17.63 -17.40 10.81
CA MET A 229 18.43 -16.30 10.26
C MET A 229 19.54 -15.88 11.25
N PRO A 230 20.56 -15.12 10.81
CA PRO A 230 21.60 -14.62 11.71
C PRO A 230 21.02 -13.79 12.87
N GLU A 231 21.61 -13.95 14.06
CA GLU A 231 21.19 -13.27 15.27
C GLU A 231 21.19 -11.74 15.11
N SER A 232 22.18 -11.20 14.39
CA SER A 232 22.27 -9.77 14.09
C SER A 232 21.01 -9.22 13.39
N ARG A 233 20.38 -10.00 12.51
CA ARG A 233 19.14 -9.61 11.81
C ARG A 233 17.93 -9.68 12.74
N LYS A 234 17.83 -10.71 13.59
CA LYS A 234 16.79 -10.78 14.63
C LYS A 234 16.84 -9.57 15.53
N GLN A 235 18.03 -9.22 16.01
CA GLN A 235 18.21 -8.04 16.85
C GLN A 235 17.84 -6.74 16.10
N THR A 236 18.06 -6.63 14.79
CA THR A 236 17.60 -5.47 13.99
C THR A 236 16.08 -5.37 13.96
N ILE A 237 15.39 -6.50 13.74
CA ILE A 237 13.91 -6.57 13.79
C ILE A 237 13.42 -6.13 15.17
N THR A 238 13.99 -6.68 16.25
CA THR A 238 13.62 -6.32 17.63
C THR A 238 13.85 -4.83 17.91
N ARG A 239 15.02 -4.27 17.56
CA ARG A 239 15.29 -2.83 17.73
C ARG A 239 14.30 -1.96 16.98
N PHE A 240 13.98 -2.31 15.73
CA PHE A 240 13.05 -1.54 14.93
C PHE A 240 11.63 -1.59 15.49
N ALA A 241 11.18 -2.78 15.92
CA ALA A 241 9.90 -2.95 16.59
C ALA A 241 9.80 -2.14 17.89
N GLN A 242 10.84 -2.20 18.73
CA GLN A 242 10.93 -1.41 19.97
C GLN A 242 10.95 0.10 19.69
N PHE A 243 11.67 0.55 18.66
CA PHE A 243 11.67 1.95 18.24
C PHE A 243 10.26 2.41 17.83
N ALA A 244 9.58 1.62 16.99
CA ALA A 244 8.21 1.93 16.56
C ALA A 244 7.17 1.86 17.69
N GLN A 245 7.38 1.00 18.68
CA GLN A 245 6.54 0.95 19.89
C GLN A 245 6.74 2.18 20.79
N ASN A 246 8.00 2.55 21.06
CA ASN A 246 8.33 3.59 22.02
C ASN A 246 8.26 5.02 21.44
N GLN A 247 8.48 5.15 20.13
CA GLN A 247 8.53 6.43 19.41
C GLN A 247 7.68 6.35 18.13
N PRO A 248 6.35 6.13 18.24
CA PRO A 248 5.50 5.83 17.08
C PRO A 248 5.43 6.95 16.04
N VAL A 249 5.58 8.22 16.46
CA VAL A 249 5.64 9.39 15.56
C VAL A 249 6.96 9.41 14.78
N GLU A 250 8.09 9.28 15.48
CA GLU A 250 9.41 9.27 14.84
C GLU A 250 9.58 8.07 13.90
N ALA A 251 8.94 6.95 14.21
CA ALA A 251 8.92 5.77 13.35
C ALA A 251 8.19 5.97 12.03
N GLN A 252 7.33 7.00 11.90
CA GLN A 252 6.70 7.32 10.62
C GLN A 252 7.68 7.97 9.62
N ASN A 253 8.82 8.48 10.08
CA ASN A 253 9.86 9.06 9.24
C ASN A 253 11.05 8.10 9.10
N PRO A 254 11.26 7.46 7.93
CA PRO A 254 12.36 6.53 7.73
C PRO A 254 13.77 7.09 7.94
N ASP A 255 13.97 8.41 7.87
CA ASP A 255 15.28 9.02 8.14
C ASP A 255 15.76 8.78 9.57
N ASN A 256 14.83 8.76 10.52
CA ASN A 256 15.14 8.51 11.93
C ASN A 256 15.67 7.09 12.18
N TRP A 257 15.39 6.16 11.26
CA TRP A 257 15.77 4.76 11.42
C TRP A 257 17.27 4.54 11.18
N LEU A 258 17.97 5.49 10.55
CA LEU A 258 19.40 5.41 10.30
C LEU A 258 20.24 5.37 11.59
N ALA A 259 19.66 5.83 12.71
CA ALA A 259 20.26 5.69 14.04
C ALA A 259 20.23 4.24 14.56
N LEU A 260 19.40 3.36 13.98
CA LEU A 260 19.25 1.98 14.41
C LEU A 260 20.29 1.09 13.75
N LYS A 261 21.16 0.47 14.56
CA LYS A 261 22.13 -0.52 14.07
C LYS A 261 21.42 -1.57 13.20
N GLY A 262 21.95 -1.82 12.00
CA GLY A 262 21.42 -2.81 11.05
C GLY A 262 20.40 -2.26 10.06
N ILE A 263 20.02 -0.98 10.16
CA ILE A 263 19.25 -0.26 9.15
C ILE A 263 20.17 0.76 8.47
N GLY A 264 20.28 0.65 7.15
CA GLY A 264 21.05 1.59 6.33
C GLY A 264 20.17 2.36 5.33
N PRO A 265 20.78 3.26 4.54
CA PRO A 265 20.06 4.11 3.59
C PRO A 265 19.14 3.35 2.64
N TRP A 266 19.57 2.19 2.13
CA TRP A 266 18.72 1.37 1.25
C TRP A 266 17.40 0.96 1.90
N THR A 267 17.42 0.55 3.19
CA THR A 267 16.20 0.14 3.90
C THR A 267 15.28 1.32 4.17
N ALA A 268 15.83 2.47 4.59
CA ALA A 268 15.05 3.69 4.82
C ALA A 268 14.43 4.20 3.50
N ASN A 269 15.23 4.28 2.44
CA ASN A 269 14.77 4.71 1.11
C ASN A 269 13.72 3.75 0.53
N TYR A 270 13.89 2.43 0.70
CA TYR A 270 12.88 1.47 0.29
C TYR A 270 11.55 1.73 1.00
N ALA A 271 11.56 2.05 2.30
CA ALA A 271 10.36 2.35 3.06
C ALA A 271 9.73 3.71 2.70
N LYS A 272 10.54 4.73 2.36
CA LYS A 272 10.02 5.97 1.77
C LYS A 272 9.30 5.68 0.44
N MET A 273 10.01 5.00 -0.46
CA MET A 273 9.48 4.64 -1.77
C MET A 273 8.22 3.80 -1.67
N ARG A 274 8.23 2.68 -0.93
CA ARG A 274 7.12 1.73 -0.92
C ARG A 274 6.07 2.05 0.16
N GLY A 275 6.49 2.50 1.33
CA GLY A 275 5.61 2.76 2.48
C GLY A 275 4.95 4.13 2.44
N LEU A 276 5.66 5.16 1.96
CA LEU A 276 5.12 6.52 1.80
C LEU A 276 4.70 6.83 0.36
N SER A 277 5.02 5.95 -0.59
CA SER A 277 4.85 6.20 -2.03
C SER A 277 5.60 7.45 -2.51
N ASP A 278 6.77 7.73 -1.91
CA ASP A 278 7.64 8.82 -2.33
C ASP A 278 8.05 8.61 -3.81
N PRO A 279 7.72 9.54 -4.73
CA PRO A 279 7.97 9.37 -6.16
C PRO A 279 9.44 9.55 -6.54
N ASP A 280 10.29 10.05 -5.64
CA ASP A 280 11.62 10.56 -5.99
C ASP A 280 12.79 9.87 -5.28
N ILE A 281 12.72 8.54 -5.18
CA ILE A 281 13.74 7.70 -4.54
C ILE A 281 14.44 6.80 -5.56
N PHE A 282 15.77 6.96 -5.67
CA PHE A 282 16.59 6.03 -6.44
C PHE A 282 17.31 5.02 -5.53
N LEU A 283 17.09 3.73 -5.73
CA LEU A 283 17.76 2.68 -4.96
C LEU A 283 19.08 2.22 -5.62
N ALA A 284 20.06 3.12 -5.73
CA ALA A 284 21.32 2.88 -6.44
C ALA A 284 22.09 1.61 -6.00
N THR A 285 22.03 1.25 -4.72
CA THR A 285 22.71 0.06 -4.18
C THR A 285 21.88 -1.22 -4.27
N ASP A 286 20.67 -1.17 -4.82
CA ASP A 286 19.81 -2.34 -4.99
C ASP A 286 20.39 -3.28 -6.05
N LEU A 287 20.46 -4.58 -5.73
CA LEU A 287 21.05 -5.56 -6.65
C LEU A 287 20.28 -5.69 -7.95
N GLY A 288 18.96 -5.47 -7.94
CA GLY A 288 18.14 -5.45 -9.15
C GLY A 288 18.48 -4.25 -10.02
N VAL A 289 18.50 -3.05 -9.41
CA VAL A 289 18.91 -1.81 -10.08
C VAL A 289 20.30 -1.94 -10.70
N ILE A 290 21.30 -2.41 -9.92
CA ILE A 290 22.67 -2.60 -10.40
C ILE A 290 22.72 -3.58 -11.59
N LYS A 291 21.94 -4.67 -11.57
CA LYS A 291 21.88 -5.63 -12.67
C LYS A 291 21.26 -5.02 -13.92
N ALA A 292 20.16 -4.29 -13.77
CA ALA A 292 19.47 -3.63 -14.87
C ALA A 292 20.38 -2.56 -15.52
N LEU A 293 21.05 -1.72 -14.73
CA LEU A 293 22.01 -0.73 -15.23
C LEU A 293 23.20 -1.36 -15.97
N LYS A 294 23.67 -2.53 -15.54
CA LYS A 294 24.74 -3.25 -16.24
C LYS A 294 24.28 -3.85 -17.57
N ALA A 295 23.03 -4.31 -17.63
CA ALA A 295 22.43 -4.85 -18.85
C ALA A 295 22.04 -3.74 -19.85
N HIS A 296 21.78 -2.54 -19.33
CA HIS A 296 21.28 -1.40 -20.08
C HIS A 296 22.05 -0.15 -19.61
N ALA A 297 23.13 0.21 -20.30
CA ALA A 297 24.07 1.27 -19.89
C ALA A 297 23.53 2.71 -20.01
N ASP A 298 22.24 2.85 -20.29
CA ASP A 298 21.64 4.05 -20.87
C ASP A 298 20.79 4.85 -19.87
N PHE A 299 20.78 4.46 -18.59
CA PHE A 299 19.95 5.11 -17.58
C PHE A 299 20.72 6.20 -16.81
N ASP A 300 20.15 7.40 -16.73
CA ASP A 300 20.67 8.53 -15.94
C ASP A 300 19.69 8.87 -14.81
N SER A 301 20.04 8.49 -13.59
CA SER A 301 19.18 8.72 -12.42
C SER A 301 19.03 10.19 -12.04
N GLU A 302 19.98 11.06 -12.38
CA GLU A 302 19.91 12.48 -12.04
C GLU A 302 18.86 13.21 -12.89
N LYS A 303 18.69 12.79 -14.15
CA LYS A 303 17.66 13.31 -15.05
C LYS A 303 16.26 12.79 -14.74
N ALA A 304 16.15 11.72 -13.95
CA ALA A 304 14.87 11.15 -13.59
C ALA A 304 14.18 11.87 -12.44
N ALA A 305 14.79 12.86 -11.79
CA ALA A 305 14.12 13.65 -10.78
C ALA A 305 13.00 14.50 -11.43
N PRO A 306 11.79 14.61 -10.82
CA PRO A 306 11.41 14.17 -9.48
C PRO A 306 10.74 12.77 -9.43
N TRP A 307 11.04 11.89 -10.39
CA TRP A 307 10.40 10.59 -10.61
C TRP A 307 11.34 9.39 -10.44
N ARG A 308 12.40 9.52 -9.64
CA ARG A 308 13.43 8.47 -9.48
C ARG A 308 12.89 7.13 -8.96
N SER A 309 11.75 7.13 -8.25
CA SER A 309 11.07 5.88 -7.86
C SER A 309 10.49 5.17 -9.08
N TYR A 310 9.84 5.90 -9.99
CA TYR A 310 9.34 5.32 -11.24
C TYR A 310 10.49 4.77 -12.09
N LEU A 311 11.64 5.46 -12.15
CA LEU A 311 12.84 4.92 -12.78
C LEU A 311 13.29 3.60 -12.15
N THR A 312 13.34 3.53 -10.81
CA THR A 312 13.68 2.29 -10.08
C THR A 312 12.75 1.13 -10.50
N PHE A 313 11.46 1.39 -10.65
CA PHE A 313 10.52 0.38 -11.11
C PHE A 313 10.64 0.03 -12.60
N GLN A 314 10.95 1.00 -13.48
CA GLN A 314 11.27 0.74 -14.88
C GLN A 314 12.47 -0.22 -14.98
N LEU A 315 13.50 -0.02 -14.17
CA LEU A 315 14.67 -0.89 -14.08
C LEU A 315 14.34 -2.29 -13.56
N TRP A 316 13.51 -2.39 -12.51
CA TRP A 316 13.07 -3.69 -11.98
C TRP A 316 12.20 -4.48 -12.96
N ASP A 317 11.41 -3.83 -13.82
CA ASP A 317 10.60 -4.50 -14.86
C ASP A 317 11.46 -5.09 -16.01
N LYS A 318 12.74 -4.72 -16.11
CA LYS A 318 13.67 -5.30 -17.09
C LYS A 318 14.39 -6.58 -16.60
N LEU A 319 14.18 -6.99 -15.34
CA LEU A 319 14.77 -8.19 -14.74
C LEU A 319 13.84 -9.40 -14.86
#